data_AF-A0A7S1TXV3-F1
#
_entry.id   AF-A0A7S1TXV3-F1
#
_cell.length_a   1.000
_cell.length_b   1.000
_cell.length_c   1.000
_cell.angle_alpha   90.00
_cell.angle_beta   90.00
_cell.angle_gamma   90.00
#
_symmetry.space_group_name_H-M   'P 1'
#
loop_
_entity.id
_entity.type
_entity.pdbx_description
1 polymer ?
#
loop_
_entity_poly.entity_id
_entity_poly.type
_entity_poly.pdbx_seq_one_letter_code
_entity_poly.pdbx_strand_id
1 'polypeptide(L)'
;MGAGREGEGGKEREKPKSDAMSSGISPGAKKLLGVVAVISGLSAVVIGMIVDRYGWVFLMDPLDKQNHFTQTEVDELVGNHTLLFVGGPHRGGTTILWKKLREHPEIAGFGDKVGADMSEGIFMQTVYPQFGIGAEINAGRMQGRGTIKANGDLDTRGLGRYMFNPDAHITEDSNLVNAENRMDLFNQWSYFWPVHDASKRVFLEKSPPNMMISRFLQALFTVPGADVRFIFITRHPIANAMAHHAWLATQALTLNLNLT
;
A
#
# COMPACT_ATOMS: atom_id res chain seq x y z
N MET A 1 91.91 -49.06 27.53
CA MET A 1 92.42 -47.73 27.92
C MET A 1 91.50 -46.71 27.26
N GLY A 2 90.76 -45.85 27.91
CA GLY A 2 90.86 -45.26 29.23
C GLY A 2 90.53 -43.78 29.07
N ALA A 3 89.63 -43.27 29.91
CA ALA A 3 89.35 -41.87 30.20
C ALA A 3 88.63 -41.00 29.15
N GLY A 4 87.67 -40.21 29.64
CA GLY A 4 87.61 -38.81 29.23
C GLY A 4 86.24 -38.14 29.12
N ARG A 5 85.76 -37.62 30.26
CA ARG A 5 85.10 -36.31 30.48
C ARG A 5 83.62 -36.06 30.16
N GLU A 6 83.03 -35.39 31.15
CA GLU A 6 81.68 -34.86 31.33
C GLU A 6 81.48 -33.43 30.78
N GLY A 7 80.21 -33.02 30.72
CA GLY A 7 79.70 -31.65 30.52
C GLY A 7 78.61 -31.64 29.43
N GLU A 8 77.41 -31.09 29.55
CA GLU A 8 76.82 -30.08 30.44
C GLU A 8 75.29 -30.24 30.51
N GLY A 9 74.69 -29.65 31.55
CA GLY A 9 73.26 -29.69 31.86
C GLY A 9 72.34 -28.94 30.89
N GLY A 10 71.13 -29.47 30.74
CA GLY A 10 70.00 -28.86 30.04
C GLY A 10 68.79 -28.74 30.97
N LYS A 11 68.35 -27.50 31.15
CA LYS A 11 67.24 -26.98 31.97
C LYS A 11 65.94 -27.80 31.92
N GLU A 12 65.29 -27.91 33.09
CA GLU A 12 63.88 -28.30 33.25
C GLU A 12 62.96 -27.50 32.31
N ARG A 13 62.17 -28.21 31.51
CA ARG A 13 61.07 -27.64 30.73
C ARG A 13 59.84 -27.50 31.62
N GLU A 14 59.53 -26.27 32.01
CA GLU A 14 58.22 -25.89 32.54
C GLU A 14 57.12 -26.29 31.54
N LYS A 15 56.10 -27.00 32.02
CA LYS A 15 54.86 -27.26 31.25
C LYS A 15 54.17 -25.92 30.98
N PRO A 16 53.74 -25.63 29.74
CA PRO A 16 52.93 -24.45 29.48
C PRO A 16 51.59 -24.60 30.21
N LYS A 17 51.28 -23.63 31.08
CA LYS A 17 49.93 -23.44 31.63
C LYS A 17 48.98 -23.28 30.46
N SER A 18 47.93 -24.09 30.44
CA SER A 18 46.79 -23.89 29.54
C SER A 18 46.12 -22.58 29.90
N ASP A 19 46.48 -21.50 29.20
CA ASP A 19 45.69 -20.28 29.21
C ASP A 19 44.37 -20.61 28.53
N ALA A 20 43.37 -20.92 29.36
CA ALA A 20 41.99 -20.96 28.94
C ALA A 20 41.68 -19.59 28.33
N MET A 21 41.59 -19.56 27.01
CA MET A 21 41.18 -18.43 26.22
C MET A 21 39.69 -18.19 26.49
N SER A 22 39.40 -17.68 27.68
CA SER A 22 38.12 -17.09 28.05
C SER A 22 38.02 -15.78 27.26
N SER A 23 37.61 -15.88 26.00
CA SER A 23 37.16 -14.76 25.17
C SER A 23 35.81 -14.25 25.73
N GLY A 24 35.87 -13.72 26.94
CA GLY A 24 34.73 -13.09 27.60
C GLY A 24 34.34 -11.85 26.81
N ILE A 25 33.15 -11.87 26.23
CA ILE A 25 32.53 -10.71 25.60
C ILE A 25 32.64 -9.53 26.57
N SER A 26 33.29 -8.44 26.13
CA SER A 26 33.54 -7.28 26.98
C SER A 26 32.22 -6.72 27.54
N PRO A 27 32.21 -6.10 28.72
CA PRO A 27 31.00 -5.49 29.29
C PRO A 27 30.32 -4.50 28.32
N GLY A 28 31.10 -3.79 27.50
CA GLY A 28 30.59 -2.93 26.43
C GLY A 28 29.89 -3.71 25.32
N ALA A 29 30.47 -4.84 24.87
CA ALA A 29 29.86 -5.70 23.87
C ALA A 29 28.58 -6.41 24.37
N LYS A 30 28.50 -6.78 25.66
CA LYS A 30 27.27 -7.30 26.28
C LYS A 30 26.15 -6.26 26.33
N LYS A 31 26.47 -5.00 26.66
CA LYS A 31 25.51 -3.89 26.63
C LYS A 31 25.02 -3.62 25.21
N LEU A 32 25.92 -3.59 24.22
CA LEU A 32 25.56 -3.40 22.82
C LEU A 32 24.66 -4.53 22.31
N LEU A 33 24.98 -5.80 22.60
CA LEU A 33 24.13 -6.94 22.26
C LEU A 33 22.74 -6.84 22.90
N GLY A 34 22.66 -6.40 24.16
CA GLY A 34 21.38 -6.15 24.82
C GLY A 34 20.53 -5.08 24.12
N VAL A 35 21.15 -3.96 23.74
CA VAL A 35 20.47 -2.88 23.00
C VAL A 35 19.99 -3.36 21.63
N VAL A 36 20.84 -4.08 20.88
CA VAL A 36 20.47 -4.66 19.58
C VAL A 36 19.33 -5.65 19.73
N ALA A 37 19.35 -6.52 20.74
CA ALA A 37 18.28 -7.48 20.99
C ALA A 37 16.93 -6.78 21.28
N VAL A 38 16.94 -5.71 22.07
CA VAL A 38 15.74 -4.91 22.35
C VAL A 38 15.20 -4.25 21.09
N ILE A 39 16.07 -3.61 20.30
CA ILE A 39 15.68 -2.96 19.04
C ILE A 39 15.10 -3.99 18.07
N SER A 40 15.75 -5.14 17.89
CA SER A 40 15.28 -6.21 17.01
C SER A 40 13.93 -6.77 17.48
N GLY A 41 13.75 -6.95 18.80
CA GLY A 41 12.48 -7.39 19.37
C GLY A 41 11.34 -6.40 19.10
N LEU A 42 11.58 -5.10 19.33
CA LEU A 42 10.60 -4.05 19.04
C LEU A 42 10.28 -3.96 17.54
N SER A 43 11.30 -4.04 16.68
CA SER A 43 11.13 -4.06 15.23
C SER A 43 10.29 -5.26 14.78
N ALA A 44 10.54 -6.45 15.33
CA ALA A 44 9.76 -7.65 15.01
C ALA A 44 8.27 -7.50 15.40
N VAL A 45 7.98 -6.87 16.55
CA VAL A 45 6.59 -6.57 16.96
C VAL A 45 5.94 -5.61 15.97
N VAL A 46 6.60 -4.52 15.62
CA VAL A 46 6.08 -3.53 14.66
C VAL A 46 5.84 -4.15 13.29
N ILE A 47 6.81 -4.93 12.79
CA ILE A 47 6.68 -5.68 11.53
C ILE A 47 5.50 -6.65 11.60
N GLY A 48 5.37 -7.40 12.71
CA GLY A 48 4.25 -8.31 12.92
C GLY A 48 2.89 -7.60 12.86
N MET A 49 2.77 -6.43 13.50
CA MET A 49 1.56 -5.61 13.44
C MET A 49 1.25 -5.10 12.03
N ILE A 50 2.28 -4.70 11.28
CA ILE A 50 2.15 -4.24 9.90
C ILE A 50 1.68 -5.39 8.99
N VAL A 51 2.32 -6.55 9.09
CA VAL A 51 1.97 -7.73 8.29
C VAL A 51 0.58 -8.24 8.65
N ASP A 52 0.20 -8.23 9.92
CA ASP A 52 -1.15 -8.61 10.31
C ASP A 52 -2.19 -7.64 9.72
N ARG A 53 -1.92 -6.34 9.72
CA ARG A 53 -2.85 -5.35 9.19
C ARG A 53 -2.94 -5.31 7.67
N TYR A 54 -1.79 -5.32 6.99
CA TYR A 54 -1.71 -5.03 5.55
C TYR A 54 -1.29 -6.23 4.70
N GLY A 55 -0.86 -7.32 5.32
CA GLY A 55 -0.28 -8.48 4.62
C GLY A 55 1.20 -8.31 4.30
N TRP A 56 1.84 -9.41 3.92
CA TRP A 56 3.26 -9.44 3.54
C TRP A 56 3.58 -8.53 2.35
N VAL A 57 2.61 -8.33 1.45
CA VAL A 57 2.74 -7.46 0.28
C VAL A 57 3.04 -6.01 0.67
N PHE A 58 2.72 -5.57 1.89
CA PHE A 58 3.11 -4.25 2.37
C PHE A 58 4.63 -4.02 2.36
N LEU A 59 5.40 -5.06 2.70
CA LEU A 59 6.86 -4.98 2.83
C LEU A 59 7.62 -5.15 1.50
N MET A 60 6.91 -5.53 0.44
CA MET A 60 7.50 -5.67 -0.89
C MET A 60 7.71 -4.30 -1.54
N ASP A 61 8.71 -4.20 -2.42
CA ASP A 61 8.93 -3.02 -3.23
C ASP A 61 7.68 -2.77 -4.10
N PRO A 62 7.19 -1.52 -4.23
CA PRO A 62 6.10 -1.21 -5.15
C PRO A 62 6.34 -1.68 -6.59
N LEU A 63 7.59 -1.68 -7.06
CA LEU A 63 7.95 -2.14 -8.40
C LEU A 63 7.81 -3.66 -8.59
N ASP A 64 7.78 -4.43 -7.50
CA ASP A 64 7.58 -5.88 -7.53
C ASP A 64 6.09 -6.27 -7.51
N LYS A 65 5.17 -5.30 -7.33
CA LYS A 65 3.71 -5.52 -7.19
C LYS A 65 2.99 -5.35 -8.51
N GLN A 66 3.50 -6.01 -9.54
CA GLN A 66 2.92 -5.96 -10.87
C GLN A 66 3.14 -7.30 -11.58
N ASN A 67 2.22 -7.62 -12.47
CA ASN A 67 2.49 -8.62 -13.50
C ASN A 67 3.30 -8.00 -14.64
N HIS A 68 3.73 -8.83 -15.59
CA HIS A 68 4.51 -8.41 -16.75
C HIS A 68 3.83 -8.85 -18.05
N PHE A 69 2.52 -8.69 -18.13
CA PHE A 69 1.79 -8.93 -19.38
C PHE A 69 2.19 -7.91 -20.43
N THR A 70 2.35 -8.39 -21.65
CA THR A 70 2.52 -7.57 -22.84
C THR A 70 1.22 -6.86 -23.19
N GLN A 71 1.30 -5.81 -24.03
CA GLN A 71 0.12 -5.08 -24.48
C GLN A 71 -0.94 -6.00 -25.11
N THR A 72 -0.54 -6.98 -25.92
CA THR A 72 -1.47 -7.94 -26.55
C THR A 72 -2.19 -8.79 -25.52
N GLU A 73 -1.48 -9.29 -24.52
CA GLU A 73 -2.07 -10.09 -23.43
C GLU A 73 -3.02 -9.24 -22.57
N VAL A 74 -2.66 -7.98 -22.30
CA VAL A 74 -3.55 -7.05 -21.59
C VAL A 74 -4.82 -6.79 -22.41
N ASP A 75 -4.69 -6.48 -23.69
CA ASP A 75 -5.84 -6.22 -24.56
C ASP A 75 -6.76 -7.47 -24.66
N GLU A 76 -6.20 -8.69 -24.71
CA GLU A 76 -6.96 -9.95 -24.67
C GLU A 76 -7.66 -10.16 -23.32
N LEU A 77 -6.97 -9.96 -22.19
CA LEU A 77 -7.55 -10.11 -20.86
C LEU A 77 -8.68 -9.10 -20.64
N VAL A 78 -8.49 -7.84 -21.04
CA VAL A 78 -9.52 -6.80 -20.95
C VAL A 78 -10.69 -7.10 -21.90
N GLY A 79 -10.43 -7.65 -23.09
CA GLY A 79 -11.46 -8.05 -24.04
C GLY A 79 -12.29 -9.26 -23.61
N ASN A 80 -11.74 -10.12 -22.74
CA ASN A 80 -12.39 -11.37 -22.30
C ASN A 80 -13.05 -11.27 -20.90
N HIS A 81 -12.88 -10.16 -20.19
CA HIS A 81 -13.42 -9.96 -18.84
C HIS A 81 -14.22 -8.66 -18.73
N THR A 82 -15.18 -8.64 -17.81
CA THR A 82 -15.79 -7.36 -17.40
C THR A 82 -14.89 -6.66 -16.40
N LEU A 83 -14.46 -5.43 -16.69
CA LEU A 83 -13.86 -4.56 -15.69
C LEU A 83 -14.95 -3.77 -14.98
N LEU A 84 -15.08 -3.97 -13.67
CA LEU A 84 -16.09 -3.33 -12.84
C LEU A 84 -15.43 -2.38 -11.84
N PHE A 85 -15.77 -1.10 -11.95
CA PHE A 85 -15.25 -0.05 -11.09
C PHE A 85 -16.34 0.45 -10.12
N VAL A 86 -16.06 0.40 -8.82
CA VAL A 86 -16.93 1.00 -7.79
C VAL A 86 -16.38 2.37 -7.40
N GLY A 87 -17.24 3.39 -7.45
CA GLY A 87 -16.94 4.76 -7.01
C GLY A 87 -18.04 5.36 -6.16
N GLY A 88 -17.82 6.60 -5.70
CA GLY A 88 -18.78 7.36 -4.90
C GLY A 88 -18.07 8.21 -3.86
N PRO A 89 -18.78 8.87 -2.93
CA PRO A 89 -18.12 9.59 -1.86
C PRO A 89 -17.42 8.61 -0.89
N HIS A 90 -16.26 9.01 -0.38
CA HIS A 90 -15.73 8.38 0.84
C HIS A 90 -16.83 8.42 1.92
N ARG A 91 -16.92 7.40 2.76
CA ARG A 91 -18.02 7.24 3.75
C ARG A 91 -19.43 7.03 3.14
N GLY A 92 -19.53 6.91 1.82
CA GLY A 92 -20.77 6.57 1.11
C GLY A 92 -21.17 5.09 1.16
N GLY A 93 -20.27 4.21 1.61
CA GLY A 93 -20.53 2.76 1.69
C GLY A 93 -19.86 1.93 0.57
N THR A 94 -18.93 2.51 -0.18
CA THR A 94 -18.18 1.84 -1.25
C THR A 94 -17.52 0.53 -0.78
N THR A 95 -16.93 0.49 0.41
CA THR A 95 -16.32 -0.73 0.97
C THR A 95 -17.35 -1.82 1.26
N ILE A 96 -18.54 -1.48 1.77
CA ILE A 96 -19.59 -2.47 2.06
C ILE A 96 -20.09 -3.08 0.76
N LEU A 97 -20.37 -2.23 -0.24
CA LEU A 97 -20.77 -2.66 -1.58
C LEU A 97 -19.71 -3.58 -2.21
N TRP A 98 -18.44 -3.17 -2.19
CA TRP A 98 -17.34 -3.97 -2.72
C TRP A 98 -17.19 -5.32 -2.02
N LYS A 99 -17.32 -5.38 -0.68
CA LYS A 99 -17.32 -6.65 0.06
C LYS A 99 -18.44 -7.58 -0.42
N LYS A 100 -19.65 -7.04 -0.61
CA LYS A 100 -20.81 -7.81 -1.07
C LYS A 100 -20.69 -8.29 -2.50
N LEU A 101 -20.15 -7.46 -3.40
CA LEU A 101 -19.90 -7.87 -4.79
C LEU A 101 -18.88 -9.01 -4.87
N ARG A 102 -17.79 -8.95 -4.08
CA ARG A 102 -16.77 -10.03 -4.05
C ARG A 102 -17.26 -11.36 -3.50
N GLU A 103 -18.40 -11.41 -2.81
CA GLU A 103 -19.01 -12.68 -2.37
C GLU A 103 -19.54 -13.51 -3.56
N HIS A 104 -19.75 -12.89 -4.72
CA HIS A 104 -20.19 -13.60 -5.92
C HIS A 104 -19.07 -14.48 -6.51
N PRO A 105 -19.34 -15.75 -6.85
CA PRO A 105 -18.29 -16.70 -7.28
C PRO A 105 -17.53 -16.24 -8.53
N GLU A 106 -18.17 -15.49 -9.43
CA GLU A 106 -17.55 -15.00 -10.67
C GLU A 106 -16.88 -13.62 -10.55
N ILE A 107 -16.96 -12.97 -9.40
CA ILE A 107 -16.38 -11.63 -9.19
C ILE A 107 -15.07 -11.76 -8.41
N ALA A 108 -14.00 -11.27 -9.00
CA ALA A 108 -12.69 -11.15 -8.40
C ALA A 108 -12.42 -9.69 -8.07
N GLY A 109 -12.44 -9.32 -6.78
CA GLY A 109 -11.87 -8.06 -6.33
C GLY A 109 -10.55 -8.28 -5.60
N PHE A 110 -9.83 -7.20 -5.32
CA PHE A 110 -8.61 -7.25 -4.50
C PHE A 110 -8.84 -7.98 -3.18
N GLY A 111 -7.81 -8.58 -2.60
CA GLY A 111 -7.88 -9.18 -1.26
C GLY A 111 -8.08 -8.16 -0.13
N ASP A 112 -8.28 -8.65 1.09
CA ASP A 112 -8.41 -7.79 2.28
C ASP A 112 -7.06 -7.27 2.81
N LYS A 113 -5.96 -7.96 2.49
CA LYS A 113 -4.60 -7.63 2.94
C LYS A 113 -3.67 -7.51 1.73
N VAL A 114 -3.76 -6.36 1.07
CA VAL A 114 -3.14 -6.07 -0.24
C VAL A 114 -2.07 -4.99 -0.18
N GLY A 115 -1.51 -4.75 1.01
CA GLY A 115 -0.46 -3.74 1.19
C GLY A 115 -0.96 -2.29 1.15
N ALA A 116 -2.27 -2.06 1.09
CA ALA A 116 -2.88 -0.73 1.05
C ALA A 116 -4.14 -0.66 1.93
N ASP A 117 -4.49 0.55 2.37
CA ASP A 117 -5.70 0.79 3.16
C ASP A 117 -6.97 0.53 2.32
N MET A 118 -7.95 -0.10 2.96
CA MET A 118 -9.33 -0.29 2.44
C MET A 118 -9.41 -1.01 1.08
N SER A 119 -8.34 -1.63 0.62
CA SER A 119 -8.21 -2.25 -0.71
C SER A 119 -8.65 -1.31 -1.83
N GLU A 120 -8.15 -0.07 -1.81
CA GLU A 120 -8.40 0.93 -2.88
C GLU A 120 -7.32 0.85 -3.96
N GLY A 121 -7.74 0.66 -5.22
CA GLY A 121 -6.84 0.52 -6.36
C GLY A 121 -6.02 1.76 -6.66
N ILE A 122 -6.48 2.94 -6.22
CA ILE A 122 -5.72 4.19 -6.32
C ILE A 122 -4.35 4.12 -5.63
N PHE A 123 -4.21 3.29 -4.59
CA PHE A 123 -2.94 3.08 -3.88
C PHE A 123 -2.09 1.94 -4.44
N MET A 124 -2.63 1.19 -5.40
CA MET A 124 -1.99 0.02 -6.02
C MET A 124 -1.56 0.32 -7.45
N GLN A 125 -1.30 1.60 -7.75
CA GLN A 125 -0.92 2.02 -9.09
C GLN A 125 -0.11 3.31 -9.12
N THR A 126 0.56 3.58 -10.25
CA THR A 126 1.43 4.76 -10.47
C THR A 126 1.04 5.63 -11.67
N VAL A 127 0.00 5.26 -12.41
CA VAL A 127 -0.42 5.90 -13.68
C VAL A 127 -1.09 7.27 -13.46
N TYR A 128 -1.90 7.40 -12.42
CA TYR A 128 -2.60 8.66 -12.10
C TYR A 128 -2.42 9.06 -10.63
N PRO A 129 -2.51 10.36 -10.28
CA PRO A 129 -2.22 10.81 -8.92
C PRO A 129 -3.29 10.39 -7.93
N GLN A 130 -2.92 10.29 -6.65
CA GLN A 130 -3.84 9.91 -5.57
C GLN A 130 -4.74 11.06 -5.07
N PHE A 131 -4.67 12.24 -5.71
CA PHE A 131 -5.46 13.42 -5.36
C PHE A 131 -5.35 13.87 -3.88
N GLY A 132 -4.19 13.58 -3.26
CA GLY A 132 -3.88 13.85 -1.86
C GLY A 132 -4.52 12.89 -0.85
N ILE A 133 -5.19 11.84 -1.32
CA ILE A 133 -5.77 10.80 -0.47
C ILE A 133 -4.65 9.99 0.16
N GLY A 134 -4.71 9.76 1.47
CA GLY A 134 -3.68 9.08 2.26
C GLY A 134 -2.63 10.01 2.86
N ALA A 135 -2.41 11.20 2.27
CA ALA A 135 -1.44 12.18 2.76
C ALA A 135 -1.92 12.95 4.01
N GLU A 136 -3.21 12.89 4.33
CA GLU A 136 -3.83 13.62 5.45
C GLU A 136 -3.40 13.05 6.81
N ILE A 137 -3.01 11.78 6.86
CA ILE A 137 -2.53 11.13 8.09
C ILE A 137 -1.18 11.71 8.54
N ASN A 138 -0.32 12.07 7.58
CA ASN A 138 0.96 12.71 7.88
C ASN A 138 0.76 14.16 8.36
N ALA A 139 -0.21 14.88 7.78
CA ALA A 139 -0.62 16.20 8.27
C ALA A 139 -1.24 16.13 9.68
N GLY A 140 -2.09 15.13 9.95
CA GLY A 140 -2.75 14.92 11.24
C GLY A 140 -1.82 14.50 12.39
N ARG A 141 -0.74 13.76 12.11
CA ARG A 141 0.27 13.40 13.13
C ARG A 141 1.21 14.55 13.49
N MET A 142 1.45 15.50 12.57
CA MET A 142 2.16 16.75 12.87
C MET A 142 1.27 17.81 13.55
N GLN A 143 -0.06 17.69 13.48
CA GLN A 143 -1.03 18.63 14.06
C GLN A 143 -1.09 18.65 15.60
N GLY A 144 -0.33 17.79 16.30
CA GLY A 144 -0.15 17.88 17.75
C GLY A 144 0.63 19.10 18.26
N ARG A 145 1.09 20.01 17.38
CA ARG A 145 1.89 21.20 17.74
C ARG A 145 1.58 22.50 17.01
N GLY A 146 0.49 22.59 16.27
CA GLY A 146 0.10 23.85 15.65
C GLY A 146 -0.76 23.63 14.43
N THR A 147 -1.79 24.47 14.34
CA THR A 147 -2.56 24.70 13.12
C THR A 147 -1.62 25.08 11.98
N ILE A 148 -1.18 24.10 11.19
CA ILE A 148 -0.71 24.41 9.84
C ILE A 148 -1.93 24.96 9.13
N LYS A 149 -1.91 26.28 8.92
CA LYS A 149 -2.85 26.94 8.02
C LYS A 149 -2.84 26.15 6.73
N ALA A 150 -4.02 25.71 6.30
CA ALA A 150 -4.23 25.32 4.93
C ALA A 150 -3.73 26.48 4.07
N ASN A 151 -2.50 26.41 3.59
CA ASN A 151 -2.17 27.06 2.34
C ASN A 151 -3.13 26.39 1.35
N GLY A 152 -3.94 27.17 0.63
CA GLY A 152 -5.21 26.78 0.00
C GLY A 152 -5.26 25.50 -0.84
N ASP A 153 -4.13 24.83 -1.09
CA ASP A 153 -4.01 23.52 -1.75
C ASP A 153 -4.49 22.33 -0.89
N LEU A 154 -4.55 22.45 0.45
CA LEU A 154 -5.09 21.38 1.31
C LEU A 154 -6.62 21.37 1.38
N ASP A 155 -7.30 22.41 0.87
CA ASP A 155 -8.76 22.49 0.89
C ASP A 155 -9.43 21.63 -0.19
N THR A 156 -8.69 21.28 -1.23
CA THR A 156 -9.20 20.47 -2.34
C THR A 156 -8.66 19.04 -2.37
N ARG A 157 -7.71 18.68 -1.50
CA ARG A 157 -7.01 17.39 -1.56
C ARG A 157 -7.36 16.48 -0.39
N GLY A 158 -7.47 15.18 -0.66
CA GLY A 158 -7.69 14.15 0.36
C GLY A 158 -9.12 13.63 0.54
N LEU A 159 -9.36 12.91 1.64
CA LEU A 159 -10.57 12.13 1.94
C LEU A 159 -11.81 13.01 1.88
N GLY A 160 -12.63 12.76 0.86
CA GLY A 160 -13.81 13.57 0.54
C GLY A 160 -13.45 14.85 -0.22
N ARG A 161 -12.38 15.54 0.15
CA ARG A 161 -11.97 16.82 -0.47
C ARG A 161 -11.57 16.69 -1.94
N TYR A 162 -11.05 15.53 -2.37
CA TYR A 162 -10.67 15.25 -3.75
C TYR A 162 -11.74 15.65 -4.78
N MET A 163 -13.03 15.67 -4.40
CA MET A 163 -14.12 16.14 -5.26
C MET A 163 -13.99 17.61 -5.70
N PHE A 164 -13.25 18.42 -4.94
CA PHE A 164 -12.96 19.82 -5.22
C PHE A 164 -11.59 20.01 -5.89
N ASN A 165 -10.80 18.94 -6.07
CA ASN A 165 -9.53 19.01 -6.76
C ASN A 165 -9.76 19.02 -8.28
N PRO A 166 -9.40 20.08 -9.01
CA PRO A 166 -9.47 20.04 -10.48
C PRO A 166 -8.61 18.92 -11.07
N ASP A 167 -7.49 18.57 -10.42
CA ASP A 167 -6.62 17.46 -10.85
C ASP A 167 -7.30 16.08 -10.71
N ALA A 168 -8.36 15.97 -9.89
CA ALA A 168 -9.15 14.75 -9.74
C ALA A 168 -10.21 14.56 -10.82
N HIS A 169 -10.34 15.51 -11.76
CA HIS A 169 -11.25 15.44 -12.90
C HIS A 169 -10.48 15.08 -14.18
N ILE A 170 -9.93 13.87 -14.21
CA ILE A 170 -9.26 13.32 -15.39
C ILE A 170 -10.31 12.74 -16.34
N THR A 171 -10.28 13.17 -17.60
CA THR A 171 -11.23 12.78 -18.64
C THR A 171 -10.55 11.91 -19.70
N GLU A 172 -11.33 11.49 -20.70
CA GLU A 172 -10.86 10.76 -21.88
C GLU A 172 -9.85 11.55 -22.74
N ASP A 173 -9.79 12.89 -22.59
CA ASP A 173 -8.87 13.76 -23.33
C ASP A 173 -7.47 13.82 -22.71
N SER A 174 -7.26 13.15 -21.57
CA SER A 174 -5.98 13.13 -20.89
C SER A 174 -4.90 12.45 -21.74
N ASN A 175 -3.70 13.00 -21.74
CA ASN A 175 -2.51 12.35 -22.30
C ASN A 175 -2.16 11.02 -21.60
N LEU A 176 -2.75 10.76 -20.43
CA LEU A 176 -2.62 9.48 -19.74
C LEU A 176 -3.39 8.35 -20.45
N VAL A 177 -4.33 8.68 -21.34
CA VAL A 177 -5.06 7.70 -22.17
C VAL A 177 -4.17 7.23 -23.32
N ASN A 178 -3.33 6.24 -23.03
CA ASN A 178 -2.44 5.61 -24.00
C ASN A 178 -2.20 4.13 -23.66
N ALA A 179 -1.63 3.37 -24.60
CA ALA A 179 -1.44 1.93 -24.45
C ALA A 179 -0.44 1.54 -23.37
N GLU A 180 0.62 2.33 -23.18
CA GLU A 180 1.63 2.12 -22.13
C GLU A 180 0.98 2.21 -20.74
N ASN A 181 0.24 3.29 -20.48
CA ASN A 181 -0.48 3.47 -19.22
C ASN A 181 -1.60 2.45 -19.00
N ARG A 182 -2.27 1.96 -20.07
CA ARG A 182 -3.23 0.86 -19.94
C ARG A 182 -2.51 -0.40 -19.45
N MET A 183 -1.39 -0.74 -20.09
CA MET A 183 -0.59 -1.92 -19.75
C MET A 183 -0.07 -1.81 -18.32
N ASP A 184 0.50 -0.67 -17.94
CA ASP A 184 1.02 -0.44 -16.58
C ASP A 184 -0.07 -0.54 -15.52
N LEU A 185 -1.20 0.15 -15.72
CA LEU A 185 -2.31 0.13 -14.77
C LEU A 185 -2.88 -1.29 -14.61
N PHE A 186 -3.08 -2.00 -15.72
CA PHE A 186 -3.59 -3.37 -15.69
C PHE A 186 -2.59 -4.31 -14.99
N ASN A 187 -1.30 -4.22 -15.29
CA ASN A 187 -0.27 -5.06 -14.68
C ASN A 187 -0.18 -4.86 -13.16
N GLN A 188 -0.27 -3.60 -12.71
CA GLN A 188 -0.25 -3.26 -11.28
C GLN A 188 -1.50 -3.77 -10.56
N TRP A 189 -2.69 -3.62 -11.15
CA TRP A 189 -3.93 -4.13 -10.54
C TRP A 189 -4.10 -5.64 -10.63
N SER A 190 -3.72 -6.25 -11.76
CA SER A 190 -3.85 -7.68 -11.99
C SER A 190 -2.99 -8.51 -11.07
N TYR A 191 -1.93 -7.94 -10.49
CA TYR A 191 -1.16 -8.59 -9.41
C TYR A 191 -2.05 -8.96 -8.21
N PHE A 192 -3.10 -8.16 -7.96
CA PHE A 192 -4.03 -8.34 -6.85
C PHE A 192 -5.32 -9.09 -7.24
N TRP A 193 -5.47 -9.46 -8.51
CA TRP A 193 -6.56 -10.31 -8.99
C TRP A 193 -6.06 -11.73 -9.27
N PRO A 194 -6.88 -12.76 -9.05
CA PRO A 194 -6.59 -14.12 -9.52
C PRO A 194 -6.83 -14.24 -11.04
N VAL A 195 -6.07 -13.53 -11.87
CA VAL A 195 -6.29 -13.44 -13.32
C VAL A 195 -6.21 -14.77 -14.08
N HIS A 196 -5.59 -15.79 -13.49
CA HIS A 196 -5.51 -17.14 -14.07
C HIS A 196 -6.71 -18.04 -13.70
N ASP A 197 -7.59 -17.57 -12.82
CA ASP A 197 -8.79 -18.31 -12.42
C ASP A 197 -9.91 -18.07 -13.44
N ALA A 198 -10.11 -19.01 -14.36
CA ALA A 198 -11.13 -18.95 -15.41
C ALA A 198 -12.58 -18.90 -14.87
N SER A 199 -12.80 -19.16 -13.57
CA SER A 199 -14.13 -18.96 -12.95
C SER A 199 -14.45 -17.48 -12.71
N LYS A 200 -13.45 -16.59 -12.77
CA LYS A 200 -13.60 -15.16 -12.53
C LYS A 200 -13.85 -14.45 -13.85
N ARG A 201 -15.06 -13.95 -14.01
CA ARG A 201 -15.50 -13.22 -15.22
C ARG A 201 -15.41 -11.71 -15.06
N VAL A 202 -15.40 -11.24 -13.82
CA VAL A 202 -15.43 -9.81 -13.48
C VAL A 202 -14.24 -9.46 -12.61
N PHE A 203 -13.43 -8.49 -13.05
CA PHE A 203 -12.39 -7.87 -12.24
C PHE A 203 -12.91 -6.59 -11.61
N LEU A 204 -12.97 -6.60 -10.28
CA LEU A 204 -13.57 -5.56 -9.46
C LEU A 204 -12.49 -4.71 -8.80
N GLU A 205 -12.47 -3.44 -9.17
CA GLU A 205 -11.69 -2.39 -8.51
C GLU A 205 -12.65 -1.47 -7.74
N LYS A 206 -12.23 -0.97 -6.58
CA LYS A 206 -13.00 0.00 -5.82
C LYS A 206 -12.09 1.10 -5.32
N SER A 207 -12.33 2.31 -5.79
CA SER A 207 -11.75 3.54 -5.26
C SER A 207 -12.84 4.61 -5.30
N PRO A 208 -13.20 5.26 -4.17
CA PRO A 208 -14.21 6.33 -4.17
C PRO A 208 -14.00 7.39 -5.27
N PRO A 209 -12.75 7.83 -5.57
CA PRO A 209 -12.46 8.77 -6.66
C PRO A 209 -12.80 8.30 -8.07
N ASN A 210 -13.08 7.02 -8.31
CA ASN A 210 -13.52 6.54 -9.63
C ASN A 210 -14.73 7.29 -10.17
N MET A 211 -15.58 7.85 -9.30
CA MET A 211 -16.69 8.70 -9.71
C MET A 211 -16.23 9.94 -10.49
N MET A 212 -15.04 10.47 -10.18
CA MET A 212 -14.48 11.66 -10.81
C MET A 212 -13.63 11.35 -12.04
N ILE A 213 -13.03 10.15 -12.11
CA ILE A 213 -12.11 9.74 -13.21
C ILE A 213 -12.68 8.62 -14.10
N SER A 214 -13.99 8.37 -14.03
CA SER A 214 -14.63 7.26 -14.76
C SER A 214 -14.47 7.37 -16.28
N ARG A 215 -14.58 8.58 -16.83
CA ARG A 215 -14.38 8.85 -18.26
C ARG A 215 -12.97 8.50 -18.73
N PHE A 216 -11.96 8.87 -17.93
CA PHE A 216 -10.58 8.48 -18.13
C PHE A 216 -10.40 6.95 -18.10
N LEU A 217 -10.90 6.28 -17.05
CA LEU A 217 -10.78 4.82 -16.92
C LEU A 217 -11.49 4.07 -18.06
N GLN A 218 -12.67 4.56 -18.47
CA GLN A 218 -13.40 4.00 -19.61
C GLN A 218 -12.58 4.10 -20.89
N ALA A 219 -12.04 5.28 -21.20
CA ALA A 219 -11.22 5.50 -22.39
C ALA A 219 -9.94 4.67 -22.36
N LEU A 220 -9.26 4.60 -21.20
CA LEU A 220 -8.00 3.87 -21.05
C LEU A 220 -8.15 2.38 -21.37
N PHE A 221 -9.23 1.75 -20.91
CA PHE A 221 -9.54 0.33 -21.12
C PHE A 221 -10.42 0.05 -22.34
N THR A 222 -10.61 1.02 -23.24
CA THR A 222 -11.34 0.79 -24.49
C THR A 222 -10.47 0.03 -25.48
N VAL A 223 -10.71 -1.28 -25.60
CA VAL A 223 -10.12 -2.18 -26.60
C VAL A 223 -11.22 -3.04 -27.24
N PRO A 224 -10.99 -3.71 -28.39
CA PRO A 224 -11.99 -4.61 -28.98
C PRO A 224 -12.48 -5.67 -27.98
N GLY A 225 -13.80 -5.78 -27.81
CA GLY A 225 -14.42 -6.72 -26.88
C GLY A 225 -14.51 -6.25 -25.42
N ALA A 226 -13.88 -5.12 -25.06
CA ALA A 226 -13.89 -4.64 -23.68
C ALA A 226 -15.30 -4.38 -23.13
N ASP A 227 -15.55 -4.86 -21.91
CA ASP A 227 -16.76 -4.59 -21.15
C ASP A 227 -16.40 -3.83 -19.86
N VAL A 228 -16.41 -2.49 -19.93
CA VAL A 228 -16.04 -1.61 -18.82
C VAL A 228 -17.29 -1.01 -18.17
N ARG A 229 -17.51 -1.29 -16.88
CA ARG A 229 -18.71 -0.91 -16.13
C ARG A 229 -18.38 -0.15 -14.86
N PHE A 230 -19.30 0.71 -14.45
CA PHE A 230 -19.17 1.51 -13.23
C PHE A 230 -20.41 1.37 -12.34
N ILE A 231 -20.20 1.30 -11.03
CA ILE A 231 -21.25 1.44 -10.02
C ILE A 231 -20.88 2.60 -9.09
N PHE A 232 -21.69 3.65 -9.11
CA PHE A 232 -21.54 4.78 -8.18
C PHE A 232 -22.57 4.66 -7.07
N ILE A 233 -22.09 4.48 -5.83
CA ILE A 233 -22.97 4.46 -4.66
C ILE A 233 -23.25 5.90 -4.20
N THR A 234 -24.50 6.16 -3.85
CA THR A 234 -24.91 7.41 -3.21
C THR A 234 -25.38 7.13 -1.79
N ARG A 235 -25.21 8.13 -0.92
CA ARG A 235 -25.69 8.12 0.46
C ARG A 235 -26.28 9.49 0.77
N HIS A 236 -27.28 9.53 1.65
CA HIS A 236 -27.87 10.80 2.09
C HIS A 236 -26.77 11.82 2.46
N PRO A 237 -26.78 13.04 1.89
CA PRO A 237 -25.65 13.96 1.99
C PRO A 237 -25.35 14.36 3.44
N ILE A 238 -26.38 14.58 4.27
CA ILE A 238 -26.20 14.85 5.71
C ILE A 238 -25.50 13.69 6.43
N ALA A 239 -25.91 12.44 6.19
CA ALA A 239 -25.28 11.28 6.80
C ALA A 239 -23.82 11.11 6.33
N ASN A 240 -23.54 11.40 5.06
CA ASN A 240 -22.19 11.36 4.53
C ASN A 240 -21.30 12.45 5.16
N ALA A 241 -21.80 13.68 5.24
CA ALA A 241 -21.10 14.80 5.85
C ALA A 241 -20.84 14.57 7.36
N MET A 242 -21.83 14.07 8.11
CA MET A 242 -21.64 13.69 9.51
C MET A 242 -20.57 12.59 9.68
N ALA A 243 -20.55 11.61 8.77
CA ALA A 243 -19.55 10.54 8.79
C ALA A 243 -18.13 11.08 8.47
N HIS A 244 -18.02 12.11 7.63
CA HIS A 244 -16.78 12.85 7.46
C HIS A 244 -16.42 13.65 8.72
N HIS A 245 -17.34 14.39 9.34
CA HIS A 245 -17.05 15.14 10.57
C HIS A 245 -16.56 14.28 11.74
N ALA A 246 -17.13 13.08 11.90
CA ALA A 246 -16.74 12.16 12.96
C ALA A 246 -15.28 11.67 12.85
N TRP A 247 -14.61 11.89 11.71
CA TRP A 247 -13.23 11.50 11.48
C TRP A 247 -12.29 12.69 11.63
N LEU A 248 -11.29 12.57 12.51
CA LEU A 248 -10.42 13.67 12.98
C LEU A 248 -9.73 14.48 11.86
N ALA A 249 -9.44 13.86 10.70
CA ALA A 249 -8.79 14.54 9.58
C ALA A 249 -9.76 15.31 8.64
N THR A 250 -11.08 15.17 8.81
CA THR A 250 -12.10 15.74 7.91
C THR A 250 -13.04 16.74 8.60
N GLN A 251 -12.66 17.25 9.78
CA GLN A 251 -13.49 18.13 10.61
C GLN A 251 -13.88 19.48 9.98
N ALA A 252 -13.20 19.96 8.93
CA ALA A 252 -13.51 21.24 8.30
C ALA A 252 -14.62 21.18 7.23
N LEU A 253 -15.21 20.00 6.95
CA LEU A 253 -16.39 19.86 6.07
C LEU A 253 -17.67 20.33 6.77
N THR A 254 -17.61 21.49 7.45
CA THR A 254 -18.72 22.05 8.22
C THR A 254 -19.88 22.36 7.30
N LEU A 255 -20.93 21.55 7.42
CA LEU A 255 -22.26 21.89 6.93
C LEU A 255 -22.70 23.16 7.66
N ASN A 256 -22.47 24.33 7.05
CA ASN A 256 -23.17 25.56 7.43
C ASN A 256 -24.64 25.40 7.02
N LEU A 257 -25.37 24.60 7.79
CA LEU A 257 -26.82 24.51 7.74
C LEU A 257 -27.37 25.77 8.41
N ASN A 258 -27.24 26.91 7.74
CA ASN A 258 -28.11 28.05 7.98
C ASN A 258 -29.47 27.68 7.40
N LEU A 259 -30.21 26.87 8.13
CA LEU A 259 -31.63 26.67 7.90
C LEU A 259 -32.33 27.95 8.39
N THR A 260 -32.49 28.90 7.48
CA THR A 260 -33.43 30.03 7.61
C THR A 260 -34.83 29.58 7.22
#